data_AF-A0A3N0C4V7-F1
#
_entry.id   AF-A0A3N0C4V7-F1
#
_cell.length_a   1.000
_cell.length_b   1.000
_cell.length_c   1.000
_cell.angle_alpha   90.00
_cell.angle_beta   90.00
_cell.angle_gamma   90.00
#
_symmetry.space_group_name_H-M   'P 1'
#
loop_
_entity.id
_entity.type
_entity.pdbx_description
1 polymer ?
#
loop_
_entity_poly.entity_id
_entity_poly.type
_entity_poly.pdbx_seq_one_letter_code
_entity_poly.pdbx_strand_id
1 'polypeptide(L)'
;MTITMKGYRVQRPAERLDGFRTVLTGLSLADNDLDGGVVLARISSLQAEINDLTLVLAGSEAWLIEWLAIEHSKGSVLYAAAKISKSRNEPLDKSPSDARSRSAIMDRFNDWASTFLTRLDDYEASSRQPATVAPWIAGAEAFPGDHQP
;
A
#
# COMPACT_ATOMS: atom_id res chain seq x y z
N MET A 1 39.62 -4.19 30.63
CA MET A 1 39.32 -4.43 29.20
C MET A 1 37.82 -4.20 29.03
N THR A 2 37.44 -3.01 28.60
CA THR A 2 36.04 -2.55 28.60
C THR A 2 35.40 -2.88 27.26
N ILE A 3 34.40 -3.75 27.26
CA ILE A 3 33.62 -4.07 26.07
C ILE A 3 32.57 -2.97 25.88
N THR A 4 32.82 -2.08 24.93
CA THR A 4 31.83 -1.10 24.47
C THR A 4 30.77 -1.84 23.66
N MET A 5 29.61 -2.12 24.27
CA MET A 5 28.43 -2.53 23.53
C MET A 5 27.95 -1.36 22.67
N LYS A 6 28.02 -1.52 21.35
CA LYS A 6 27.38 -0.64 20.35
C LYS A 6 25.90 -0.55 20.70
N GLY A 7 25.44 0.65 21.03
CA GLY A 7 24.04 0.91 21.34
C GLY A 7 23.14 0.51 20.17
N TYR A 8 22.40 -0.58 20.34
CA TYR A 8 21.17 -0.80 19.60
C TYR A 8 20.22 0.32 20.02
N ARG A 9 20.09 1.37 19.20
CA ARG A 9 18.92 2.25 19.29
C ARG A 9 17.73 1.36 18.98
N VAL A 10 16.92 1.07 19.99
CA VAL A 10 15.57 0.61 19.80
C VAL A 10 14.86 1.74 19.05
N GLN A 11 14.78 1.64 17.72
CA GLN A 11 14.01 2.57 16.90
C GLN A 11 12.60 2.62 17.47
N ARG A 12 12.07 3.82 17.71
CA ARG A 12 10.72 3.95 18.26
C ARG A 12 9.73 3.39 17.22
N PRO A 13 8.59 2.82 17.64
CA PRO A 13 7.62 2.28 16.70
C PRO A 13 7.16 3.28 15.62
N ALA A 14 7.14 4.58 15.93
CA ALA A 14 6.81 5.66 14.99
C ALA A 14 7.85 5.89 13.87
N GLU A 15 9.12 5.52 14.11
CA GLU A 15 10.17 5.59 13.07
C GLU A 15 10.12 4.38 12.13
N ARG A 16 9.28 3.37 12.42
CA ARG A 16 9.28 2.07 11.72
C ARG A 16 8.36 2.02 10.51
N LEU A 17 7.43 2.97 10.38
CA LEU A 17 6.54 3.07 9.21
C LEU A 17 6.93 4.21 8.26
N ASP A 18 8.01 4.95 8.55
CA ASP A 18 8.48 6.06 7.72
C ASP A 18 8.92 5.64 6.31
N GLY A 19 9.40 4.41 6.15
CA GLY A 19 9.67 3.83 4.84
C GLY A 19 8.40 3.73 3.99
N PHE A 20 7.31 3.22 4.56
CA PHE A 20 6.01 3.19 3.91
C PHE A 20 5.51 4.60 3.57
N ARG A 21 5.62 5.56 4.50
CA ARG A 21 5.25 6.96 4.24
C ARG A 21 6.04 7.55 3.09
N THR A 22 7.35 7.32 3.05
CA THR A 22 8.22 7.79 1.97
C THR A 22 7.78 7.21 0.63
N VAL A 23 7.44 5.92 0.61
CA VAL A 23 6.95 5.25 -0.61
C VAL A 23 5.58 5.77 -1.05
N LEU A 24 4.66 6.08 -0.13
CA LEU A 24 3.29 6.52 -0.43
C LEU A 24 3.15 8.03 -0.66
N THR A 25 4.04 8.85 -0.10
CA THR A 25 3.95 10.32 -0.19
C THR A 25 4.05 10.78 -1.64
N GLY A 26 3.00 11.41 -2.16
CA GLY A 26 2.95 11.81 -3.57
C GLY A 26 2.95 10.63 -4.55
N LEU A 27 2.55 9.44 -4.10
CA LEU A 27 2.24 8.34 -5.00
C LEU A 27 0.88 8.61 -5.63
N SER A 28 0.89 8.79 -6.95
CA SER A 28 -0.31 8.89 -7.77
C SER A 28 -0.10 8.14 -9.07
N LEU A 29 -1.19 7.79 -9.72
CA LEU A 29 -1.21 7.15 -11.03
C LEU A 29 -1.92 8.06 -12.02
N ALA A 30 -1.19 8.54 -13.01
CA ALA A 30 -1.71 9.18 -14.21
C ALA A 30 -1.49 8.28 -15.45
N ASP A 31 -2.19 8.58 -16.54
CA ASP A 31 -2.17 7.71 -17.73
C ASP A 31 -0.76 7.52 -18.33
N ASN A 32 0.05 8.58 -18.31
CA ASN A 32 1.44 8.56 -18.78
C ASN A 32 2.36 7.69 -17.91
N ASP A 33 2.00 7.44 -16.64
CA ASP A 33 2.79 6.59 -15.74
C ASP A 33 2.62 5.10 -16.05
N LEU A 34 1.59 4.71 -16.81
CA LEU A 34 1.31 3.31 -17.17
C LEU A 34 2.34 2.73 -18.15
N ASP A 35 2.97 3.61 -18.93
CA ASP A 35 4.05 3.25 -19.87
C ASP A 35 5.41 3.23 -19.17
N GLY A 36 5.51 3.90 -18.01
CA GLY A 36 6.68 3.95 -17.16
C GLY A 36 6.76 2.82 -16.14
N GLY A 37 7.94 2.65 -15.55
CA GLY A 37 8.20 1.70 -14.47
C GLY A 37 8.18 2.30 -13.05
N VAL A 38 8.08 3.63 -12.93
CA VAL A 38 8.29 4.33 -11.65
C VAL A 38 7.24 3.97 -10.61
N VAL A 39 5.95 3.98 -10.97
CA VAL A 39 4.86 3.63 -10.04
C VAL A 39 4.97 2.16 -9.61
N LEU A 40 5.24 1.25 -10.56
CA LEU A 40 5.46 -0.16 -10.26
C LEU A 40 6.64 -0.37 -9.31
N ALA A 41 7.74 0.35 -9.52
CA ALA A 41 8.91 0.28 -8.65
C ALA A 41 8.57 0.75 -7.22
N ARG A 42 7.81 1.85 -7.08
CA ARG A 42 7.36 2.34 -5.77
C ARG A 42 6.45 1.32 -5.07
N ILE A 43 5.47 0.74 -5.77
CA ILE A 43 4.62 -0.32 -5.20
C ILE A 43 5.49 -1.50 -4.75
N SER A 44 6.45 -1.92 -5.56
CA SER A 44 7.36 -3.03 -5.23
C SER A 44 8.23 -2.72 -4.01
N SER A 45 8.61 -1.47 -3.77
CA SER A 45 9.34 -1.07 -2.55
C SER A 45 8.52 -1.31 -1.29
N LEU A 46 7.18 -1.27 -1.32
CA LEU A 46 6.36 -1.61 -0.15
C LEU A 46 6.62 -3.04 0.33
N GLN A 47 6.88 -3.98 -0.57
CA GLN A 47 7.22 -5.35 -0.17
C GLN A 47 8.55 -5.42 0.59
N ALA A 48 9.53 -4.59 0.21
CA ALA A 48 10.80 -4.51 0.93
C ALA A 48 10.57 -3.99 2.36
N GLU A 49 9.77 -2.93 2.50
CA GLU A 49 9.40 -2.38 3.81
C GLU A 49 8.64 -3.40 4.67
N ILE A 50 7.75 -4.20 4.09
CA ILE A 50 7.04 -5.30 4.79
C ILE A 50 8.03 -6.34 5.30
N ASN A 51 9.00 -6.75 4.47
CA ASN A 51 9.99 -7.75 4.84
C ASN A 51 10.86 -7.26 5.99
N ASP A 52 11.34 -6.02 5.91
CA ASP A 52 12.17 -5.40 6.95
C ASP A 52 11.37 -5.27 8.27
N LEU A 53 10.12 -4.81 8.19
CA LEU A 53 9.26 -4.68 9.35
C LEU A 53 8.94 -6.04 9.99
N THR A 54 8.75 -7.08 9.19
CA THR A 54 8.52 -8.46 9.67
C THR A 54 9.68 -8.95 10.52
N LEU A 55 10.92 -8.70 10.07
CA LEU A 55 12.13 -9.07 10.80
C LEU A 55 12.24 -8.29 12.12
N VAL A 56 11.93 -6.99 12.10
CA VAL A 56 12.02 -6.12 13.27
C VAL A 56 10.98 -6.46 14.34
N LEU A 57 9.76 -6.79 13.93
CA LEU A 57 8.66 -7.09 14.86
C LEU A 57 8.73 -8.51 15.42
N ALA A 58 9.39 -9.45 14.71
CA ALA A 58 9.54 -10.84 15.15
C ALA A 58 8.21 -11.48 15.62
N GLY A 59 7.11 -11.15 14.94
CA GLY A 59 5.77 -11.66 15.22
C GLY A 59 4.96 -10.89 16.27
N SER A 60 5.49 -9.82 16.88
CA SER A 60 4.78 -9.06 17.93
C SER A 60 3.49 -8.37 17.44
N GLU A 61 3.43 -8.01 16.16
CA GLU A 61 2.28 -7.34 15.53
C GLU A 61 1.98 -8.01 14.17
N ALA A 62 1.73 -9.32 14.18
CA ALA A 62 1.46 -10.08 12.94
C ALA A 62 0.26 -9.51 12.14
N TRP A 63 -0.75 -8.97 12.82
CA TRP A 63 -1.93 -8.32 12.21
C TRP A 63 -1.57 -7.07 11.41
N LEU A 64 -0.53 -6.32 11.81
CA LEU A 64 -0.03 -5.17 11.07
C LEU A 64 0.60 -5.64 9.76
N ILE A 65 1.45 -6.67 9.83
CA ILE A 65 2.10 -7.26 8.65
C ILE A 65 1.07 -7.79 7.65
N GLU A 66 0.04 -8.47 8.15
CA GLU A 66 -1.07 -8.97 7.33
C GLU A 66 -1.80 -7.82 6.62
N TRP A 67 -2.21 -6.78 7.36
CA TRP A 67 -2.85 -5.61 6.77
C TRP A 67 -1.97 -4.94 5.69
N LEU A 68 -0.68 -4.74 5.95
CA LEU A 68 0.25 -4.14 4.98
C LEU A 68 0.39 -5.00 3.71
N ALA A 69 0.43 -6.33 3.85
CA ALA A 69 0.50 -7.25 2.72
C ALA A 69 -0.77 -7.20 1.86
N ILE A 70 -1.94 -7.04 2.49
CA ILE A 70 -3.22 -6.85 1.80
C ILE A 70 -3.21 -5.52 1.04
N GLU A 71 -2.78 -4.42 1.66
CA GLU A 71 -2.71 -3.11 1.01
C GLU A 71 -1.72 -3.11 -0.18
N HIS A 72 -0.56 -3.74 -0.03
CA HIS A 72 0.39 -3.93 -1.14
C HIS A 72 -0.24 -4.71 -2.31
N SER A 73 -0.99 -5.77 -2.02
CA SER A 73 -1.70 -6.56 -3.03
C SER A 73 -2.77 -5.72 -3.74
N LYS A 74 -3.54 -4.92 -2.99
CA LYS A 74 -4.56 -4.01 -3.52
C LYS A 74 -3.97 -2.99 -4.48
N GLY A 75 -2.89 -2.30 -4.09
CA GLY A 75 -2.19 -1.35 -4.96
C GLY A 75 -1.66 -2.00 -6.24
N SER A 76 -1.09 -3.20 -6.13
CA SER A 76 -0.60 -3.98 -7.27
C SER A 76 -1.71 -4.35 -8.26
N VAL A 77 -2.87 -4.80 -7.75
CA VAL A 77 -4.04 -5.16 -8.57
C VAL A 77 -4.59 -3.93 -9.30
N LEU A 78 -4.73 -2.79 -8.61
CA LEU A 78 -5.22 -1.55 -9.22
C LEU A 78 -4.30 -1.05 -10.35
N TYR A 79 -2.98 -1.06 -10.12
CA TYR A 79 -2.00 -0.69 -11.16
C TYR A 79 -2.06 -1.66 -12.36
N ALA A 80 -2.10 -2.97 -12.11
CA ALA A 80 -2.21 -3.96 -13.18
C ALA A 80 -3.51 -3.80 -13.98
N ALA A 81 -4.64 -3.55 -13.32
CA ALA A 81 -5.92 -3.30 -13.97
C ALA A 81 -5.90 -2.06 -14.87
N ALA A 82 -5.30 -0.96 -14.40
CA ALA A 82 -5.14 0.27 -15.19
C ALA A 82 -4.28 0.02 -16.43
N LYS A 83 -3.16 -0.70 -16.27
CA LYS A 83 -2.24 -1.04 -17.38
C LYS A 83 -2.90 -1.96 -18.41
N ILE A 84 -3.64 -2.98 -17.96
CA ILE A 84 -4.40 -3.86 -18.85
C ILE A 84 -5.48 -3.07 -19.59
N SER A 85 -6.20 -2.17 -18.90
CA SER A 85 -7.22 -1.32 -19.53
C SER A 85 -6.63 -0.46 -20.65
N LYS A 86 -5.47 0.18 -20.42
CA LYS A 86 -4.75 0.94 -21.44
C LYS A 86 -4.41 0.08 -22.65
N SER A 87 -3.77 -1.08 -22.43
CA SER A 87 -3.38 -1.99 -23.53
C SER A 87 -4.55 -2.49 -24.39
N ARG A 88 -5.76 -2.55 -23.85
CA ARG A 88 -6.95 -3.06 -24.55
C ARG A 88 -7.74 -1.97 -25.29
N ASN A 89 -7.61 -0.71 -24.90
CA ASN A 89 -8.53 0.37 -25.29
C ASN A 89 -7.82 1.62 -25.88
N GLU A 90 -6.61 1.51 -26.40
CA GLU A 90 -5.96 2.59 -27.15
C GLU A 90 -6.74 2.85 -28.46
N PRO A 91 -7.72 3.80 -28.53
CA PRO A 91 -7.65 5.15 -27.99
C PRO A 91 -8.90 5.65 -27.22
N LEU A 92 -9.91 4.81 -27.03
CA LEU A 92 -11.20 5.17 -26.43
C LEU A 92 -11.31 4.48 -25.07
N ASP A 93 -11.01 5.24 -24.00
CA ASP A 93 -11.43 4.79 -22.68
C ASP A 93 -12.96 4.61 -22.68
N LYS A 94 -13.44 3.65 -21.92
CA LYS A 94 -14.88 3.54 -21.68
C LYS A 94 -15.36 4.82 -21.01
N SER A 95 -16.67 5.09 -21.09
CA SER A 95 -17.27 6.25 -20.41
C SER A 95 -16.72 6.38 -18.98
N PRO A 96 -16.33 7.57 -18.50
CA PRO A 96 -15.79 7.76 -17.15
C PRO A 96 -16.74 7.27 -16.03
N SER A 97 -18.04 7.20 -16.34
CA SER A 97 -19.07 6.64 -15.46
C SER A 97 -19.01 5.11 -15.32
N ASP A 98 -18.27 4.42 -16.20
CA ASP A 98 -18.02 3.00 -16.07
C ASP A 98 -16.98 2.78 -14.96
N ALA A 99 -17.36 2.03 -13.94
CA ALA A 99 -16.48 1.59 -12.86
C ALA A 99 -15.25 0.81 -13.38
N ARG A 100 -15.27 0.35 -14.63
CA ARG A 100 -14.18 -0.36 -15.31
C ARG A 100 -13.40 0.55 -16.27
N SER A 101 -13.74 1.83 -16.37
CA SER A 101 -12.94 2.80 -17.12
C SER A 101 -11.56 2.95 -16.49
N ARG A 102 -10.56 3.24 -17.32
CA ARG A 102 -9.20 3.45 -16.85
C ARG A 102 -9.13 4.63 -15.89
N SER A 103 -9.85 5.73 -16.18
CA SER A 103 -9.96 6.86 -15.24
C SER A 103 -10.46 6.42 -13.86
N ALA A 104 -11.57 5.68 -13.79
CA ALA A 104 -12.11 5.22 -12.50
C ALA A 104 -11.16 4.29 -11.74
N ILE A 105 -10.39 3.45 -12.44
CA ILE A 105 -9.37 2.59 -11.82
C ILE A 105 -8.22 3.44 -11.25
N MET A 106 -7.75 4.45 -12.01
CA MET A 106 -6.71 5.37 -11.54
C MET A 106 -7.18 6.19 -10.34
N ASP A 107 -8.43 6.67 -10.34
CA ASP A 107 -9.01 7.37 -9.20
C ASP A 107 -9.03 6.50 -7.93
N ARG A 108 -9.41 5.22 -8.07
CA ARG A 108 -9.33 4.25 -6.95
C ARG A 108 -7.92 3.98 -6.49
N PHE A 109 -6.94 3.95 -7.39
CA PHE A 109 -5.54 3.83 -7.02
C PHE A 109 -5.08 5.04 -6.19
N ASN A 110 -5.43 6.25 -6.62
CA ASN A 110 -5.06 7.47 -5.93
C ASN A 110 -5.74 7.59 -4.55
N ASP A 111 -7.03 7.20 -4.46
CA ASP A 111 -7.77 7.11 -3.21
C ASP A 111 -7.20 6.01 -2.27
N TRP A 112 -6.81 4.87 -2.82
CA TRP A 112 -6.11 3.83 -2.06
C TRP A 112 -4.81 4.36 -1.46
N ALA A 113 -3.96 5.02 -2.24
CA ALA A 113 -2.67 5.51 -1.78
C ALA A 113 -2.83 6.55 -0.64
N SER A 114 -3.79 7.47 -0.77
CA SER A 114 -4.07 8.48 0.26
C SER A 114 -4.70 7.88 1.52
N THR A 115 -5.63 6.94 1.36
CA THR A 115 -6.27 6.21 2.47
C THR A 115 -5.25 5.37 3.23
N PHE A 116 -4.35 4.69 2.52
CA PHE A 116 -3.30 3.89 3.13
C PHE A 116 -2.36 4.78 3.98
N LEU A 117 -1.92 5.93 3.44
CA LEU A 117 -1.11 6.88 4.19
C LEU A 117 -1.82 7.37 5.46
N THR A 118 -3.10 7.73 5.35
CA THR A 118 -3.92 8.14 6.51
C THR A 118 -4.01 7.04 7.56
N ARG A 119 -4.23 5.79 7.15
CA ARG A 119 -4.33 4.66 8.08
C ARG A 119 -3.00 4.33 8.77
N LEU A 120 -1.85 4.58 8.13
CA LEU A 120 -0.55 4.47 8.80
C LEU A 120 -0.45 5.47 9.95
N ASP A 121 -0.87 6.71 9.72
CA ASP A 121 -0.87 7.76 10.74
C ASP A 121 -1.87 7.43 11.87
N ASP A 122 -3.08 6.98 11.53
CA ASP A 122 -4.08 6.53 12.51
C ASP A 122 -3.56 5.36 13.35
N TYR A 123 -2.89 4.39 12.71
CA TYR A 123 -2.33 3.23 13.40
C TYR A 123 -1.28 3.65 14.43
N GLU A 124 -0.36 4.54 14.07
CA GLU A 124 0.68 5.02 14.98
C GLU A 124 0.13 5.87 16.12
N ALA A 125 -0.92 6.65 15.86
CA ALA A 125 -1.62 7.42 16.89
C ALA A 125 -2.48 6.53 17.82
N SER A 126 -2.74 5.28 17.44
CA SER A 126 -3.59 4.34 18.18
C SER A 126 -2.85 3.59 19.30
N SER A 127 -3.59 2.71 19.98
CA SER A 127 -3.04 1.73 20.94
C SER A 127 -2.27 0.57 20.27
N ARG A 128 -2.18 0.55 18.92
CA ARG A 128 -1.46 -0.44 18.10
C ARG A 128 -1.88 -1.89 18.39
N GLN A 129 -3.18 -2.08 18.57
CA GLN A 129 -3.80 -3.38 18.86
C GLN A 129 -4.42 -4.00 17.60
N PRO A 130 -4.68 -5.33 17.60
CA PRO A 130 -5.36 -6.00 16.49
C PRO A 130 -6.70 -5.35 16.13
N ALA A 131 -7.44 -4.88 17.14
CA ALA A 131 -8.74 -4.22 16.96
C ALA A 131 -8.66 -2.92 16.13
N THR A 132 -7.50 -2.27 16.08
CA THR A 132 -7.29 -1.07 15.25
C THR A 132 -7.34 -1.42 13.76
N VAL A 133 -6.67 -2.51 13.35
CA VAL A 133 -6.51 -2.87 11.93
C VAL A 133 -7.61 -3.82 11.43
N ALA A 134 -8.27 -4.56 12.33
CA ALA A 134 -9.34 -5.49 11.99
C ALA A 134 -10.40 -4.93 11.02
N PRO A 135 -10.98 -3.71 11.22
CA PRO A 135 -11.93 -3.16 10.27
C PRO A 135 -11.30 -2.82 8.90
N TRP A 136 -10.00 -2.52 8.85
CA TRP A 136 -9.30 -2.21 7.61
C TRP A 136 -9.01 -3.46 6.81
N ILE A 137 -8.59 -4.54 7.49
CA ILE A 137 -8.43 -5.88 6.90
C ILE A 137 -9.76 -6.33 6.31
N ALA A 138 -10.85 -6.32 7.10
CA ALA A 138 -12.17 -6.73 6.62
C ALA A 138 -12.64 -5.91 5.39
N GLY A 139 -12.41 -4.58 5.41
CA GLY A 139 -12.73 -3.72 4.27
C GLY A 139 -11.88 -4.01 3.03
N ALA A 140 -10.63 -4.43 3.22
CA ALA A 140 -9.73 -4.74 2.11
C ALA A 140 -9.93 -6.17 1.57
N GLU A 141 -10.36 -7.12 2.40
CA GLU A 141 -10.77 -8.47 1.96
C GLU A 141 -12.07 -8.45 1.15
N ALA A 142 -12.93 -7.44 1.33
CA ALA A 142 -14.12 -7.23 0.50
C ALA A 142 -13.76 -6.73 -0.93
N PHE A 143 -12.56 -6.18 -1.12
CA PHE A 143 -12.11 -5.57 -2.37
C PHE A 143 -12.17 -6.48 -3.63
N PRO A 144 -11.85 -7.79 -3.57
CA PRO A 144 -12.01 -8.69 -4.71
C PRO A 144 -13.48 -8.94 -5.08
N GLY A 145 -14.40 -8.87 -4.10
CA GLY A 145 -15.84 -9.11 -4.29
C GLY A 145 -16.54 -8.02 -5.10
N ASP A 146 -16.03 -6.78 -5.03
CA ASP A 146 -16.51 -5.65 -5.85
C ASP A 146 -16.04 -5.71 -7.31
N HIS A 147 -15.19 -6.70 -7.66
CA HIS A 147 -14.48 -6.77 -8.93
C HIS A 147 -14.55 -8.14 -9.64
N GLN A 148 -15.37 -9.09 -9.18
CA GLN A 148 -15.65 -10.31 -9.96
C GLN A 148 -16.59 -10.02 -11.16
N PRO A 149 -16.40 -10.74 -12.29
CA PRO A 149 -17.07 -10.49 -13.57
C PRO A 149 -18.59 -10.67 -13.56
#